data_AF-A0A061EPY6-F1
#
_entry.id   AF-A0A061EPY6-F1
#
_cell.length_a   1.000
_cell.length_b   1.000
_cell.length_c   1.000
_cell.angle_alpha   90.00
_cell.angle_beta   90.00
_cell.angle_gamma   90.00
#
_symmetry.space_group_name_H-M   'P 1'
#
loop_
_entity.id
_entity.type
_entity.pdbx_description
1 polymer ?
#
loop_
_entity_poly.entity_id
_entity_poly.type
_entity_poly.pdbx_seq_one_letter_code
_entity_poly.pdbx_strand_id
1 'polypeptide(L)'
;MSTMKFCRECNNILYPKEDREQKILLYACRNCDHQEVAENNCVYRNEVHHSAGERTQILQDVAADPTLPRTKSVICANCKHGEAVFFQATARGEEGMTLFFVCCNPNCGHRWRD
;
A
#
# COMPACT_ATOMS: atom_id res chain seq x y z
N MET A 1 11.05 5.23 -5.11
CA MET A 1 10.20 4.15 -5.67
C MET A 1 10.26 4.28 -7.18
N SER A 2 10.44 3.17 -7.91
CA SER A 2 10.29 3.19 -9.37
C SER A 2 8.80 3.18 -9.67
N THR A 3 8.26 4.32 -10.09
CA THR A 3 6.85 4.47 -10.48
C THR A 3 6.73 4.27 -11.99
N MET A 4 5.77 3.46 -12.44
CA MET A 4 5.52 3.27 -13.88
C MET A 4 5.13 4.61 -14.53
N LYS A 5 5.83 4.97 -15.62
CA LYS A 5 5.57 6.19 -16.39
C LYS A 5 4.84 5.87 -17.70
N PHE A 6 3.97 6.78 -18.10
CA PHE A 6 3.17 6.67 -19.32
C PHE A 6 3.47 7.81 -20.28
N CYS A 7 3.44 7.51 -21.57
CA CYS A 7 3.66 8.47 -22.65
C CYS A 7 2.52 9.49 -22.69
N ARG A 8 2.85 10.78 -22.78
CA ARG A 8 1.85 11.87 -22.81
C ARG A 8 1.06 11.94 -24.13
N GLU A 9 1.58 11.33 -25.19
CA GLU A 9 0.98 11.39 -26.54
C GLU A 9 0.02 10.23 -26.79
N CYS A 10 0.42 9.01 -26.47
CA CYS A 10 -0.33 7.79 -26.80
C CYS A 10 -0.71 6.93 -25.60
N ASN A 11 -0.41 7.38 -24.37
CA ASN A 11 -0.75 6.72 -23.11
C ASN A 11 -0.23 5.27 -22.97
N ASN A 12 0.79 4.90 -23.74
CA ASN A 12 1.50 3.63 -23.61
C ASN A 12 2.62 3.73 -22.55
N ILE A 13 3.03 2.59 -22.00
CA ILE A 13 4.11 2.51 -20.99
C ILE A 13 5.43 2.98 -21.61
N LEU A 14 6.17 3.82 -20.88
CA LEU A 14 7.54 4.20 -21.24
C LEU A 14 8.56 3.18 -20.75
N TYR A 15 9.56 2.91 -21.58
CA TYR A 15 10.63 1.95 -21.29
C TYR A 15 11.96 2.66 -21.06
N PRO A 16 12.79 2.18 -20.12
CA PRO A 16 14.13 2.73 -19.89
C PRO A 16 15.00 2.54 -21.13
N LYS A 17 15.71 3.60 -21.53
CA LYS A 17 16.62 3.66 -22.69
C LYS A 17 17.87 4.44 -22.29
N GLU A 18 19.05 3.92 -22.65
CA GLU A 18 20.32 4.62 -22.45
C GLU A 18 20.58 5.60 -23.59
N ASP A 19 20.95 6.85 -23.27
CA ASP A 19 21.66 7.74 -24.18
C ASP A 19 23.17 7.59 -23.94
N ARG A 20 23.87 6.99 -24.90
CA ARG A 20 25.30 6.65 -24.78
C ARG A 20 26.23 7.85 -24.90
N GLU A 21 25.82 8.89 -25.62
CA GLU A 21 26.66 10.07 -25.84
C GLU A 21 26.68 10.93 -24.58
N GLN A 22 25.49 11.18 -24.01
CA GLN A 22 25.33 11.98 -22.80
C GLN A 22 25.46 11.17 -21.51
N LYS A 23 25.45 9.83 -21.60
CA LYS A 23 25.48 8.89 -20.45
C LYS A 23 24.33 9.14 -19.47
N ILE A 24 23.13 9.38 -20.00
CA ILE A 24 21.92 9.63 -19.21
C ILE A 24 20.88 8.53 -19.45
N LEU A 25 20.03 8.30 -18.44
CA LEU A 25 18.88 7.42 -18.55
C LEU A 25 17.68 8.22 -19.08
N LEU A 26 17.06 7.69 -20.13
CA LEU A 26 15.83 8.18 -20.72
C LEU A 26 14.69 7.18 -20.49
N TYR A 27 13.46 7.66 -20.55
CA TYR A 27 12.25 6.87 -20.71
C TYR A 27 11.66 7.16 -22.08
N ALA A 28 11.53 6.14 -22.93
CA ALA A 28 11.09 6.27 -24.32
C ALA A 28 9.85 5.42 -24.60
N CYS A 29 8.96 5.94 -25.43
CA CYS A 29 7.82 5.18 -25.94
C CYS A 29 8.27 4.23 -27.05
N ARG A 30 7.58 3.09 -27.22
CA ARG A 30 7.79 2.18 -28.35
C ARG A 30 6.85 2.45 -29.54
N ASN A 31 5.81 3.24 -29.31
CA ASN A 31 4.73 3.47 -30.28
C ASN A 31 4.79 4.86 -30.94
N CYS A 32 5.56 5.79 -30.38
CA CYS A 32 5.83 7.12 -30.93
C CYS A 32 7.25 7.59 -30.54
N ASP A 33 7.65 8.77 -31.01
CA ASP A 33 9.00 9.32 -30.81
C ASP A 33 9.20 10.01 -29.45
N HIS A 34 8.19 9.99 -28.59
CA HIS A 34 8.25 10.61 -27.27
C HIS A 34 9.33 9.98 -26.38
N GLN A 35 10.17 10.83 -25.81
CA GLN A 35 11.22 10.46 -24.86
C GLN A 35 11.41 11.56 -23.82
N GLU A 36 11.71 11.17 -22.59
CA GLU A 36 11.96 12.10 -21.47
C GLU A 36 13.13 11.62 -20.60
N VAL A 37 13.80 12.56 -19.93
CA VAL A 37 14.93 12.26 -19.03
C VAL A 37 14.41 11.65 -17.73
N ALA A 38 15.07 10.60 -17.25
CA ALA A 38 14.72 9.98 -15.99
C ALA A 38 15.10 10.88 -14.79
N GLU A 39 14.14 11.10 -13.88
CA GLU A 39 14.38 11.81 -12.61
C GLU A 39 15.16 10.95 -11.59
N ASN A 40 15.12 9.63 -11.76
CA ASN A 40 15.80 8.66 -10.90
C ASN A 40 16.37 7.53 -11.76
N ASN A 41 17.60 7.10 -11.45
CA ASN A 41 18.30 6.02 -12.16
C ASN A 41 17.89 4.60 -11.72
N CYS A 42 17.02 4.48 -10.71
CA CYS A 42 16.50 3.19 -10.26
C CYS A 42 15.38 2.70 -11.20
N VAL A 43 15.76 1.84 -12.17
CA VAL A 43 14.83 1.25 -13.14
C VAL A 43 13.95 0.17 -12.50
N TYR A 44 14.55 -0.71 -11.71
CA TYR A 44 13.88 -1.82 -11.05
C TYR A 44 14.37 -1.96 -9.62
N ARG A 45 13.44 -2.30 -8.73
CA ARG A 45 13.71 -2.59 -7.33
C ARG A 45 12.85 -3.77 -6.93
N ASN A 46 13.49 -4.84 -6.49
CA ASN A 46 12.82 -5.95 -5.84
C ASN A 46 12.99 -5.79 -4.32
N GLU A 47 11.92 -5.43 -3.62
CA GLU A 47 11.93 -5.41 -2.15
C GLU A 47 11.41 -6.77 -1.66
N VAL A 48 12.33 -7.63 -1.22
CA VAL A 48 11.97 -8.89 -0.58
C VAL A 48 11.65 -8.60 0.88
N HIS A 49 10.39 -8.30 1.16
CA HIS A 49 9.91 -8.13 2.53
C HIS A 49 9.95 -9.48 3.26
N HIS A 50 10.70 -9.57 4.36
CA HIS A 50 10.71 -10.72 5.30
C HIS A 50 9.92 -10.42 6.58
N SER A 51 9.00 -9.47 6.54
CA SER A 51 8.20 -9.07 7.70
C SER A 51 6.93 -8.38 7.21
N ALA A 52 5.78 -8.71 7.81
CA ALA A 52 4.43 -8.26 7.47
C ALA A 52 4.27 -6.74 7.59
N GLY A 53 4.83 -6.07 6.59
CA GLY A 53 4.29 -4.84 6.05
C GLY A 53 3.02 -5.11 5.24
N GLU A 54 2.23 -6.15 5.56
CA GLU A 54 0.82 -6.15 5.26
C GLU A 54 0.20 -5.03 6.10
N ARG A 55 0.28 -3.82 5.54
CA ARG A 55 -0.93 -3.01 5.47
C ARG A 55 -1.93 -3.85 4.68
N THR A 56 -2.54 -4.84 5.35
CA THR A 56 -3.88 -5.28 4.97
C THR A 56 -4.61 -3.96 4.80
N GLN A 57 -5.11 -3.71 3.59
CA GLN A 57 -6.05 -2.64 3.38
C GLN A 57 -7.27 -3.05 4.18
N ILE A 58 -7.24 -2.81 5.49
CA ILE A 58 -8.34 -3.09 6.40
C ILE A 58 -9.49 -2.35 5.76
N LEU A 59 -10.51 -3.06 5.33
CA LEU A 59 -11.61 -2.43 4.62
C LEU A 59 -12.33 -1.49 5.60
N GLN A 60 -12.89 -0.40 5.10
CA GLN A 60 -13.59 0.56 5.96
C GLN A 60 -14.79 -0.05 6.68
N ASP A 61 -15.32 -1.14 6.13
CA ASP A 61 -16.55 -1.78 6.57
C ASP A 61 -16.32 -2.97 7.51
N VAL A 62 -15.09 -3.17 8.00
CA VAL A 62 -14.77 -4.27 8.94
C VAL A 62 -15.59 -4.16 10.24
N ALA A 63 -15.91 -2.94 10.69
CA ALA A 63 -16.77 -2.73 11.85
C ALA A 63 -18.23 -3.22 11.63
N ALA A 64 -18.69 -3.24 10.38
CA ALA A 64 -20.03 -3.65 10.00
C ALA A 64 -20.18 -5.17 9.86
N ASP A 65 -19.07 -5.91 9.76
CA ASP A 65 -19.10 -7.37 9.64
C ASP A 65 -19.64 -8.01 10.95
N PRO A 66 -20.80 -8.66 10.94
CA PRO A 66 -21.36 -9.30 12.13
C PRO A 66 -20.59 -10.56 12.55
N THR A 67 -19.78 -11.14 11.66
CA THR A 67 -19.03 -12.38 11.92
C THR A 67 -17.74 -12.16 12.70
N LEU A 68 -17.25 -10.91 12.75
CA LEU A 68 -16.05 -10.57 13.50
C LEU A 68 -16.32 -10.33 14.98
N PRO A 69 -15.40 -10.77 15.87
CA PRO A 69 -15.58 -10.61 17.30
C PRO A 69 -15.41 -9.14 17.72
N ARG A 70 -16.20 -8.74 18.72
CA ARG A 70 -16.19 -7.39 19.32
C ARG A 70 -15.76 -7.46 20.77
N THR A 71 -15.07 -6.42 21.23
CA THR A 71 -14.65 -6.29 22.62
C THR A 71 -14.97 -4.90 23.16
N LYS A 72 -15.35 -4.86 24.44
CA LYS A 72 -15.55 -3.61 25.22
C LYS A 72 -14.42 -3.32 26.20
N SER A 73 -13.43 -4.21 26.26
CA SER A 73 -12.26 -4.06 27.13
C SER A 73 -11.27 -3.00 26.65
N VAL A 74 -11.34 -2.63 25.37
CA VAL A 74 -10.45 -1.64 24.75
C VAL A 74 -11.25 -0.40 24.38
N ILE A 75 -10.69 0.77 24.72
CA ILE A 75 -11.28 2.07 24.44
C ILE A 75 -10.52 2.70 23.27
N CYS A 76 -11.27 3.19 22.28
CA CYS A 76 -10.68 3.89 21.14
C CYS A 76 -9.88 5.12 21.60
N ALA A 77 -8.59 5.18 21.27
CA ALA A 77 -7.73 6.29 21.66
C ALA A 77 -8.21 7.64 21.09
N ASN A 78 -8.82 7.62 19.91
CA ASN A 78 -9.26 8.79 19.15
C ASN A 78 -10.60 9.38 19.62
N CYS A 79 -11.67 8.56 19.74
CA CYS A 79 -13.02 9.05 20.08
C CYS A 79 -13.55 8.58 21.44
N LYS A 80 -12.76 7.81 22.21
CA LYS A 80 -13.13 7.24 23.51
C LYS A 80 -14.36 6.32 23.49
N HIS A 81 -14.78 5.86 22.32
CA HIS A 81 -15.81 4.84 22.20
C HIS A 81 -15.31 3.50 22.78
N GLY A 82 -16.17 2.84 23.55
CA GLY A 82 -15.83 1.64 24.33
C GLY A 82 -16.12 0.32 23.62
N GLU A 83 -16.14 0.30 22.29
CA GLU A 83 -16.32 -0.93 21.52
C GLU A 83 -15.42 -0.94 20.28
N ALA A 84 -14.76 -2.07 20.06
CA ALA A 84 -13.91 -2.31 18.91
C ALA A 84 -14.10 -3.73 18.37
N VAL A 85 -14.11 -3.87 17.04
CA VAL A 85 -13.90 -5.14 16.36
C VAL A 85 -12.42 -5.49 16.42
N PHE A 86 -12.09 -6.77 16.60
CA PHE A 86 -10.71 -7.23 16.51
C PHE A 86 -10.57 -8.48 15.64
N PHE A 87 -9.40 -8.65 15.03
CA PHE A 87 -9.08 -9.84 14.23
C PHE A 87 -7.57 -10.04 14.14
N GLN A 88 -7.14 -11.27 13.88
CA GLN A 88 -5.76 -11.58 13.53
C GLN A 88 -5.61 -11.47 12.01
N ALA A 89 -4.56 -10.80 11.54
CA ALA A 89 -4.26 -10.81 10.12
C ALA A 89 -3.70 -12.20 9.76
N THR A 90 -4.42 -12.95 8.93
CA THR A 90 -3.94 -14.20 8.36
C THR A 90 -3.01 -13.90 7.19
N ALA A 91 -1.87 -13.26 7.45
CA ALA A 91 -0.81 -13.16 6.46
C ALA A 91 -0.25 -14.57 6.27
N ARG A 92 -0.31 -15.10 5.04
CA ARG A 92 0.22 -16.44 4.74
C ARG A 92 1.71 -16.47 5.07
N GLY A 93 2.07 -17.15 6.15
CA GLY A 93 3.47 -17.47 6.48
C GLY A 93 4.08 -16.70 7.65
N GLU A 94 3.34 -15.88 8.41
CA GLU A 94 3.88 -15.24 9.61
C GLU A 94 3.16 -15.69 10.89
N GLU A 95 3.97 -16.12 11.87
CA GLU A 95 3.60 -16.41 13.26
C GLU A 95 3.30 -15.11 14.04
N GLY A 96 2.53 -14.19 13.45
CA GLY A 96 2.12 -12.96 14.10
C GLY A 96 0.80 -13.15 14.83
N MET A 97 0.82 -13.42 16.13
CA MET A 97 -0.38 -13.32 16.99
C MET A 97 -0.80 -11.86 17.24
N THR A 98 -0.46 -10.94 16.34
CA THR A 98 -0.80 -9.52 16.42
C THR A 98 -2.30 -9.33 16.21
N LEU A 99 -2.92 -8.58 17.13
CA LEU A 99 -4.32 -8.23 17.01
C LEU A 99 -4.47 -6.86 16.36
N PHE A 100 -5.37 -6.80 15.39
CA PHE A 100 -5.80 -5.55 14.79
C PHE A 100 -7.15 -5.17 15.38
N PHE A 101 -7.29 -3.90 15.74
CA PHE A 101 -8.52 -3.34 16.29
C PHE A 101 -9.09 -2.26 15.38
N VAL A 102 -10.42 -2.20 15.27
CA VAL A 102 -11.16 -1.18 14.54
C VAL A 102 -12.30 -0.66 15.42
N CYS A 103 -12.36 0.65 15.63
CA CYS A 103 -13.40 1.28 16.43
C CYS A 103 -14.79 1.10 15.79
N CYS A 104 -15.79 0.68 16.58
CA CYS A 104 -17.16 0.47 16.10
C CYS A 104 -17.96 1.77 15.87
N ASN A 105 -17.43 2.93 16.26
CA ASN A 105 -18.10 4.21 16.02
C ASN A 105 -18.03 4.55 14.51
N PRO A 106 -19.17 4.64 13.78
CA PRO A 106 -19.19 4.91 12.34
C PRO A 106 -18.53 6.24 11.96
N ASN A 107 -18.50 7.21 12.88
CA ASN A 107 -17.88 8.51 12.67
C ASN A 107 -16.37 8.52 13.00
N CYS A 108 -15.81 7.41 13.49
CA CYS A 108 -14.41 7.33 13.91
C CYS A 108 -13.60 6.41 13.01
N GLY A 109 -13.96 5.12 12.93
CA GLY A 109 -13.24 4.12 12.13
C GLY A 109 -11.74 4.01 12.43
N HIS A 110 -11.28 4.46 13.60
CA HIS A 110 -9.87 4.44 14.00
C HIS A 110 -9.38 3.00 14.14
N ARG A 111 -8.11 2.78 13.76
CA ARG A 111 -7.52 1.44 13.62
C ARG A 111 -6.15 1.43 14.24
N TRP A 112 -5.86 0.41 15.02
CA TRP A 112 -4.58 0.26 15.69
C TRP A 112 -4.22 -1.22 15.84
N ARG A 113 -2.94 -1.47 16.17
CA ARG A 113 -2.41 -2.80 16.41
C ARG A 113 -1.95 -2.90 17.85
N ASP A 114 -2.04 -4.12 18.40
CA ASP A 114 -1.35 -4.56 19.61
C ASP A 114 -0.44 -5.74 19.25
#